data_AF-A0A7W5KA60-F1
#
_entry.id   AF-A0A7W5KA60-F1
#
_cell.length_a   1.000
_cell.length_b   1.000
_cell.length_c   1.000
_cell.angle_alpha   90.00
_cell.angle_beta   90.00
_cell.angle_gamma   90.00
#
_symmetry.space_group_name_H-M   'P 1'
#
loop_
_entity.id
_entity.type
_entity.pdbx_description
1 polymer ?
#
loop_
_entity_poly.entity_id
_entity_poly.type
_entity_poly.pdbx_seq_one_letter_code
_entity_poly.pdbx_strand_id
1 'polypeptide(L)'
;MGKVVGITEFKARCLALLGEMERSGEPLTITRRGRPALTLTARELRADDAGPFGAMRGTVAVHGDIVAPLEPDDGARDAAWDSLGFAARADTPPR
;
A
#
# COMPACT_ATOMS: atom_id res chain seq x y z
N MET A 1 2.30 -19.86 -27.21
CA MET A 1 3.00 -19.04 -28.24
C MET A 1 2.37 -17.66 -28.18
N GLY A 2 3.10 -16.60 -27.84
CA GLY A 2 2.51 -15.29 -27.56
C GLY A 2 1.69 -14.72 -28.74
N LYS A 3 0.66 -13.93 -28.42
CA LYS A 3 -0.27 -13.33 -29.39
C LYS A 3 0.30 -12.00 -29.90
N VAL A 4 0.22 -11.74 -31.21
CA VAL A 4 0.70 -10.49 -31.82
C VAL A 4 -0.47 -9.75 -32.46
N VAL A 5 -0.68 -8.48 -32.08
CA VAL A 5 -1.79 -7.65 -32.57
C VAL A 5 -1.31 -6.28 -33.06
N GLY A 6 -2.05 -5.66 -33.97
CA GLY A 6 -1.82 -4.27 -34.37
C GLY A 6 -2.31 -3.28 -33.32
N ILE A 7 -1.69 -2.09 -33.24
CA ILE A 7 -2.10 -1.04 -32.31
C ILE A 7 -3.56 -0.58 -32.50
N THR A 8 -4.07 -0.64 -33.73
CA THR A 8 -5.48 -0.32 -34.03
C THR A 8 -6.42 -1.38 -33.45
N GLU A 9 -6.09 -2.67 -33.62
CA GLU A 9 -6.86 -3.77 -33.04
C GLU A 9 -6.80 -3.74 -31.51
N PHE A 10 -5.61 -3.48 -30.95
CA PHE A 10 -5.45 -3.32 -29.52
C PHE A 10 -6.33 -2.19 -28.97
N LYS A 11 -6.36 -1.02 -29.62
CA LYS A 11 -7.24 0.09 -29.21
C LYS A 11 -8.73 -0.28 -29.24
N ALA A 12 -9.15 -1.08 -30.23
CA ALA A 12 -10.54 -1.49 -30.36
C ALA A 12 -10.95 -2.59 -29.36
N ARG A 13 -10.01 -3.45 -28.93
CA ARG A 13 -10.30 -4.67 -28.15
C ARG A 13 -9.49 -4.77 -26.86
N CYS A 14 -8.99 -3.65 -26.34
CA CYS A 14 -8.01 -3.59 -25.26
C CYS A 14 -8.36 -4.49 -24.07
N LEU A 15 -9.53 -4.27 -23.46
CA LEU A 15 -9.95 -5.02 -22.27
C LEU A 15 -10.13 -6.52 -22.54
N ALA A 16 -10.64 -6.88 -23.72
CA ALA A 16 -10.82 -8.29 -24.09
C ALA A 16 -9.47 -9.01 -24.27
N LEU A 17 -8.50 -8.33 -24.91
CA LEU A 17 -7.15 -8.86 -25.11
C LEU A 17 -6.36 -8.96 -23.81
N LEU A 18 -6.49 -7.98 -22.91
CA LEU A 18 -5.89 -8.04 -21.58
C LEU A 18 -6.49 -9.19 -20.75
N GLY A 19 -7.82 -9.34 -20.75
CA GLY A 19 -8.47 -10.45 -20.04
C GLY A 19 -8.20 -11.82 -20.66
N GLU A 20 -7.90 -11.91 -21.96
CA GLU A 20 -7.40 -13.14 -22.59
C GLU A 20 -5.97 -13.46 -22.14
N MET A 21 -5.08 -12.47 -22.15
CA MET A 21 -3.70 -12.58 -21.66
C MET A 21 -3.64 -13.01 -20.19
N GLU A 22 -4.47 -12.43 -19.33
CA GLU A 22 -4.54 -12.79 -17.91
C GLU A 22 -5.02 -14.23 -17.69
N ARG A 23 -6.00 -14.69 -18.49
CA ARG A 23 -6.52 -16.05 -18.39
C ARG A 23 -5.59 -17.11 -18.98
N SER A 24 -4.94 -16.81 -20.11
CA SER A 24 -4.05 -17.75 -20.78
C SER A 24 -2.64 -17.76 -20.19
N GLY A 25 -2.23 -16.65 -19.56
CA GLY A 25 -0.84 -16.40 -19.16
C GLY A 25 0.09 -16.14 -20.34
N GLU A 26 -0.42 -16.12 -21.58
CA GLU A 26 0.41 -15.95 -22.77
C GLU A 26 0.73 -14.48 -23.03
N PRO A 27 1.99 -14.13 -23.39
CA PRO A 27 2.36 -12.75 -23.69
C PRO A 27 1.57 -12.16 -24.87
N LEU A 28 1.25 -10.87 -24.79
CA LEU A 28 0.62 -10.09 -25.85
C LEU A 28 1.58 -9.04 -26.41
N THR A 29 2.03 -9.19 -27.64
CA THR A 29 2.85 -8.21 -28.36
C THR A 29 1.98 -7.28 -29.20
N ILE A 30 2.13 -5.98 -29.00
CA ILE A 30 1.46 -4.95 -29.78
C ILE A 30 2.43 -4.36 -30.79
N THR A 31 1.99 -4.24 -32.03
CA THR A 31 2.79 -3.69 -33.13
C THR A 31 2.28 -2.31 -33.55
N ARG A 32 3.18 -1.43 -33.97
CA ARG A 32 2.86 -0.15 -34.60
C ARG A 32 3.51 -0.10 -35.98
N ARG A 33 2.69 -0.02 -37.03
CA ARG A 33 3.14 -0.07 -38.44
C ARG A 33 3.94 -1.35 -38.74
N GLY A 34 3.46 -2.50 -38.29
CA GLY A 34 4.09 -3.81 -38.51
C GLY A 34 5.36 -4.08 -37.69
N ARG A 35 5.82 -3.10 -36.89
CA ARG A 35 6.98 -3.28 -36.00
C ARG A 35 6.53 -3.52 -34.56
N PRO A 36 7.10 -4.48 -33.82
CA PRO A 36 6.85 -4.66 -32.40
C PRO A 36 7.11 -3.35 -31.64
N ALA A 37 6.12 -2.90 -30.87
CA ALA A 37 6.21 -1.65 -30.10
C ALA A 37 6.31 -1.94 -28.60
N LEU A 38 5.54 -2.90 -28.09
CA LEU A 38 5.59 -3.33 -26.69
C LEU A 38 5.07 -4.76 -26.55
N THR A 39 5.47 -5.44 -25.48
CA THR A 39 4.94 -6.75 -25.09
C THR A 39 4.43 -6.67 -23.66
N LEU A 40 3.19 -7.12 -23.45
CA LEU A 40 2.55 -7.26 -22.15
C LEU A 40 2.61 -8.73 -21.73
N THR A 41 2.74 -8.96 -20.43
CA THR A 41 2.67 -10.28 -19.81
C THR A 41 1.72 -10.21 -18.62
N ALA A 42 1.04 -11.31 -18.32
CA ALA A 42 0.22 -11.40 -17.12
C ALA A 42 1.10 -11.28 -15.87
N ARG A 43 0.59 -10.65 -14.83
CA ARG A 43 1.28 -10.61 -13.54
C ARG A 43 1.31 -12.02 -12.96
N GLU A 44 2.49 -12.50 -12.60
CA GLU A 44 2.62 -13.68 -11.75
C GLU A 44 2.12 -13.33 -10.35
N LEU A 45 1.05 -14.00 -9.91
CA LEU A 45 0.61 -13.93 -8.52
C LEU A 45 1.67 -14.61 -7.66
N ARG A 46 2.43 -13.83 -6.89
CA ARG A 46 3.38 -14.38 -5.93
C ARG A 46 2.62 -14.79 -4.67
N ALA A 47 3.06 -15.84 -3.99
CA ALA A 47 2.43 -16.29 -2.73
C ALA A 47 2.42 -15.18 -1.66
N ASP A 48 3.35 -14.26 -1.77
CA ASP A 48 3.59 -13.04 -1.01
C ASP A 48 2.62 -11.88 -1.35
N ASP A 49 1.73 -12.03 -2.35
CA ASP A 49 0.67 -11.07 -2.66
C ASP A 49 -0.53 -11.15 -1.68
N ALA A 50 -0.47 -12.05 -0.68
CA ALA A 50 -1.34 -11.96 0.49
C ALA A 50 -1.05 -10.62 1.17
N GLY A 51 -1.95 -9.64 1.00
CA GLY A 51 -1.79 -8.27 1.50
C GLY A 51 -1.41 -8.19 2.98
N PRO A 52 -1.15 -6.99 3.52
CA PRO A 52 -0.54 -6.80 4.85
C PRO A 52 -1.39 -7.34 6.02
N PHE A 53 -2.61 -7.81 5.74
CA PHE A 53 -3.52 -8.37 6.73
C PHE A 53 -2.90 -9.62 7.37
N GLY A 54 -2.50 -9.48 8.64
CA GLY A 54 -1.87 -10.56 9.41
C GLY A 54 -0.34 -10.56 9.39
N ALA A 55 0.32 -9.63 8.68
CA ALA A 55 1.78 -9.54 8.63
C ALA A 55 2.42 -9.28 10.02
N MET A 56 1.68 -8.63 10.92
CA MET A 56 2.10 -8.36 12.30
C MET A 56 1.43 -9.29 13.33
N ARG A 57 0.78 -10.37 12.88
CA ARG A 57 0.15 -11.34 13.80
C ARG A 57 1.24 -11.95 14.67
N GLY A 58 1.11 -11.78 15.99
CA GLY A 58 2.06 -12.32 16.97
C GLY A 58 3.26 -11.42 17.27
N THR A 59 3.39 -10.26 16.63
CA THR A 59 4.44 -9.27 16.97
C THR A 59 3.97 -8.22 17.97
N VAL A 60 2.69 -8.21 18.35
CA VAL A 60 2.14 -7.27 19.34
C VAL A 60 2.54 -7.72 20.75
N ALA A 61 3.18 -6.81 21.48
CA ALA A 61 3.41 -6.92 22.91
C ALA A 61 2.47 -5.96 23.66
N VAL A 62 1.74 -6.47 24.65
CA VAL A 62 0.89 -5.67 25.53
C VAL A 62 1.72 -5.27 26.74
N HIS A 63 2.06 -3.99 26.85
CA HIS A 63 2.94 -3.46 27.90
C HIS A 63 2.21 -2.98 29.16
N GLY A 64 0.88 -3.07 29.20
CA GLY A 64 0.07 -2.67 30.36
C GLY A 64 -1.35 -2.28 29.96
N ASP A 65 -2.13 -1.89 30.96
CA ASP A 65 -3.47 -1.36 30.76
C ASP A 65 -3.41 0.15 30.49
N ILE A 66 -3.74 0.53 29.26
CA ILE A 66 -3.73 1.94 28.81
C ILE A 66 -5.00 2.71 29.22
N VAL A 67 -6.03 2.01 29.71
CA VAL A 67 -7.29 2.64 30.17
C VAL A 67 -7.43 2.64 31.68
N ALA A 68 -6.44 2.09 32.41
CA ALA A 68 -6.42 2.15 33.86
C ALA A 68 -6.46 3.61 34.34
N PRO A 69 -7.19 3.89 35.45
CA PRO A 69 -7.18 5.21 36.06
C PRO A 69 -5.75 5.62 36.38
N LEU A 70 -5.36 6.79 35.89
CA LEU A 70 -4.09 7.39 36.27
C LEU A 70 -4.20 7.76 37.77
N GLU A 71 -3.23 7.34 38.58
CA GLU A 71 -3.15 7.85 39.94
C GLU A 71 -3.02 9.38 39.91
N PRO A 72 -3.72 10.10 40.81
CA PRO A 72 -3.59 11.54 40.90
C PRO A 72 -2.16 11.83 41.31
N ASP A 73 -1.41 12.33 40.33
CA ASP A 73 -0.06 12.78 40.51
C ASP A 73 -0.10 14.21 41.07
N ASP A 74 0.39 14.36 42.29
CA ASP A 74 0.54 15.59 43.04
C ASP A 74 1.73 16.44 42.55
N GLY A 75 1.82 16.61 41.22
CA GLY A 75 2.73 17.54 40.53
C GLY A 75 4.08 16.97 40.08
N ALA A 76 4.31 15.66 40.18
CA ALA A 76 5.60 15.07 39.77
C ALA A 76 5.72 14.86 38.25
N ARG A 77 4.59 14.74 37.53
CA ARG A 77 4.54 14.61 36.07
C ARG A 77 4.94 15.91 35.39
N ASP A 78 4.49 17.06 35.87
CA ASP A 78 4.80 18.36 35.25
C ASP A 78 6.33 18.58 35.20
N ALA A 79 7.04 18.24 36.28
CA ALA A 79 8.50 18.30 36.33
C ALA A 79 9.17 17.35 35.32
N ALA A 80 8.64 16.15 35.14
CA ALA A 80 9.17 15.17 34.19
C ALA A 80 8.91 15.59 32.72
N TRP A 81 7.73 16.13 32.42
CA TRP A 81 7.37 16.62 31.09
C TRP A 81 8.13 17.89 30.70
N ASP A 82 8.34 18.81 31.64
CA ASP A 82 9.15 20.01 31.42
C ASP A 82 10.63 19.68 31.16
N SER A 83 11.16 18.66 31.85
CA SER A 83 12.56 18.22 31.67
C SER A 83 12.85 17.63 30.28
N LEU A 84 11.83 17.12 29.59
CA LEU A 84 11.91 16.62 28.21
C LEU A 84 11.75 17.75 27.17
N GLY A 85 11.60 19.01 27.60
CA GLY A 85 11.52 20.18 26.73
C GLY A 85 10.14 20.44 26.12
N PHE A 86 9.10 19.74 26.59
CA PHE A 86 7.72 19.97 26.19
C PHE A 86 7.06 20.97 27.14
N ALA A 87 7.44 22.25 27.05
CA ALA A 87 6.76 23.29 27.81
C ALA A 87 5.28 23.36 27.43
N ALA A 88 4.40 23.50 28.42
CA ALA A 88 2.98 23.78 28.22
C ALA A 88 2.82 24.97 27.25
N ARG A 89 2.40 24.68 26.02
CA ARG A 89 2.12 25.70 25.03
C ARG A 89 0.88 26.43 25.54
N ALA A 90 1.07 27.61 26.13
CA ALA A 90 -0.02 28.44 26.60
C ALA A 90 -0.94 28.70 25.41
N ASP A 91 -2.08 28.03 25.40
CA ASP A 91 -3.09 28.13 24.35
C ASP A 91 -3.67 29.54 24.44
N THR A 92 -3.07 30.46 23.70
CA THR A 92 -3.53 31.85 23.65
C THR A 92 -4.52 31.91 22.49
N PRO A 93 -5.82 32.07 22.76
CA PRO A 93 -6.81 32.07 21.69
C PRO A 93 -6.55 33.26 20.75
N PRO A 94 -6.73 33.09 19.42
CA PRO A 94 -6.58 34.19 18.47
C PRO A 94 -7.64 35.26 18.73
N ARG A 95 -7.22 36.53 18.59
CA ARG A 95 -8.07 37.73 18.76
C ARG A 95 -9.18 37.81 17.71
#